data_AF-A0A7C0WR34-F1
#
_entry.id   AF-A0A7C0WR34-F1
#
_cell.length_a   1.000
_cell.length_b   1.000
_cell.length_c   1.000
_cell.angle_alpha   90.00
_cell.angle_beta   90.00
_cell.angle_gamma   90.00
#
_symmetry.space_group_name_H-M   'P 1'
#
loop_
_entity.id
_entity.type
_entity.pdbx_description
1 polymer ?
#
loop_
_entity_poly.entity_id
_entity_poly.type
_entity_poly.pdbx_seq_one_letter_code
_entity_poly.pdbx_strand_id
1 'polypeptide(L)'
;MSRIVSIHEYELRPGVDPAEFERAVLRYWGEGRPHLPGLEDRWLLKGIKGHRCGRYAAVWIYRDRVSWEAVWGPPDRPVDRRGYPPEWIAWEEFIGQFLDRDPDRIVFSVYEVCR
;
A
#
# COMPACT_ATOMS: atom_id res chain seq x y z
N MET A 1 9.57 8.35 18.60
CA MET A 1 10.02 7.63 17.39
C MET A 1 9.32 8.24 16.19
N SER A 2 10.00 8.31 15.05
CA SER A 2 9.44 8.86 13.81
C SER A 2 8.51 7.85 13.16
N ARG A 3 7.39 8.32 12.59
CA ARG A 3 6.50 7.47 11.79
C ARG A 3 7.19 7.06 10.49
N ILE A 4 6.82 5.89 9.97
CA ILE A 4 7.20 5.44 8.64
C ILE A 4 6.01 5.58 7.70
N VAL A 5 6.27 6.09 6.51
CA VAL A 5 5.26 6.28 5.46
C VAL A 5 5.67 5.52 4.22
N SER A 6 4.95 4.46 3.87
CA SER A 6 5.11 3.78 2.58
C SER A 6 4.11 4.35 1.57
N ILE A 7 4.58 4.70 0.38
CA ILE A 7 3.74 5.14 -0.75
C ILE A 7 3.84 4.09 -1.85
N HIS A 8 2.72 3.49 -2.20
CA HIS A 8 2.59 2.46 -3.21
C HIS A 8 1.90 3.08 -4.43
N GLU A 9 2.55 3.08 -5.59
CA GLU A 9 1.97 3.65 -6.81
C GLU A 9 1.14 2.61 -7.55
N TYR A 10 -0.14 2.92 -7.74
CA TYR A 10 -1.09 2.03 -8.40
C TYR A 10 -1.41 2.51 -9.82
N GLU A 11 -1.15 1.62 -10.77
CA GLU A 11 -1.57 1.74 -12.16
C GLU A 11 -2.72 0.76 -12.39
N LEU A 12 -3.89 1.27 -12.78
CA LEU A 12 -5.03 0.43 -13.08
C LEU A 12 -4.85 -0.23 -14.45
N ARG A 13 -5.23 -1.51 -14.57
CA ARG A 13 -5.24 -2.19 -15.87
C ARG A 13 -6.31 -1.59 -16.80
N PRO A 14 -6.14 -1.71 -18.12
CA PRO A 14 -7.15 -1.24 -19.08
C PRO A 14 -8.53 -1.84 -18.80
N GLY A 15 -9.57 -1.00 -18.87
CA GLY A 15 -10.96 -1.41 -18.71
C GLY A 15 -11.49 -1.44 -17.27
N VAL A 16 -10.64 -1.20 -16.25
CA VAL A 16 -11.12 -0.99 -14.88
C VAL A 16 -11.81 0.37 -14.77
N ASP A 17 -13.04 0.40 -14.24
CA ASP A 17 -13.71 1.65 -13.87
C ASP A 17 -13.02 2.24 -12.62
N PRO A 18 -12.44 3.44 -12.69
CA PRO A 18 -11.79 4.07 -11.55
C PRO A 18 -12.74 4.28 -10.36
N ALA A 19 -14.02 4.54 -10.60
CA ALA A 19 -14.99 4.74 -9.52
C ALA A 19 -15.34 3.41 -8.82
N GLU A 20 -15.39 2.31 -9.56
CA GLU A 20 -15.54 0.97 -8.98
C GLU A 20 -14.33 0.60 -8.13
N PHE A 21 -13.12 0.83 -8.65
CA PHE A 21 -11.87 0.64 -7.93
C PHE A 21 -11.86 1.41 -6.60
N GLU A 22 -12.15 2.71 -6.65
CA GLU A 22 -12.21 3.57 -5.46
C GLU A 22 -13.18 3.01 -4.40
N ARG A 23 -14.41 2.64 -4.81
CA ARG A 23 -15.41 2.07 -3.90
C ARG A 23 -14.98 0.72 -3.33
N ALA A 24 -14.36 -0.13 -4.14
CA ALA A 24 -13.91 -1.45 -3.70
C ALA A 24 -12.82 -1.34 -2.64
N VAL A 25 -11.80 -0.50 -2.88
CA VAL A 25 -10.71 -0.25 -1.92
C VAL A 25 -11.24 0.33 -0.62
N LEU A 26 -12.08 1.38 -0.70
CA LEU A 26 -12.64 2.03 0.49
C LEU A 26 -13.52 1.08 1.31
N ARG A 27 -14.27 0.17 0.65
CA ARG A 27 -15.03 -0.87 1.33
C ARG A 27 -14.11 -1.86 2.05
N TYR A 28 -13.12 -2.39 1.35
CA TYR A 28 -12.16 -3.34 1.91
C TYR A 28 -11.45 -2.76 3.15
N TRP A 29 -11.02 -1.50 3.09
CA TRP A 29 -10.40 -0.83 4.23
C TRP A 29 -11.38 -0.44 5.34
N GLY A 30 -12.63 -0.14 4.99
CA GLY A 30 -13.70 0.15 5.96
C GLY A 30 -14.02 -1.03 6.87
N GLU A 31 -13.66 -2.25 6.46
CA GLU A 31 -13.74 -3.47 7.28
C GLU A 31 -12.55 -3.60 8.27
N GLY A 32 -11.68 -2.59 8.36
CA GLY A 32 -10.51 -2.56 9.24
C GLY A 32 -9.26 -3.25 8.68
N ARG A 33 -9.38 -3.93 7.54
CA ARG A 33 -8.29 -4.72 6.92
C ARG A 33 -7.38 -3.89 6.01
N PRO A 34 -6.11 -4.28 5.80
CA PRO A 34 -5.39 -5.33 6.51
C PRO A 34 -4.91 -4.85 7.90
N HIS A 35 -4.92 -5.74 8.89
CA HIS A 35 -4.32 -5.50 10.21
C HIS A 35 -2.85 -5.88 10.16
N LEU A 36 -1.99 -4.87 10.14
CA LEU A 36 -0.54 -5.05 10.13
C LEU A 36 0.08 -4.48 11.41
N PRO A 37 1.14 -5.10 11.94
CA PRO A 37 1.91 -4.56 13.06
C PRO A 37 2.21 -3.06 12.93
N GLY A 38 1.67 -2.28 13.87
CA GLY A 38 1.90 -0.84 13.99
C GLY A 38 1.41 0.02 12.82
N LEU A 39 0.60 -0.51 11.91
CA LEU A 39 -0.10 0.29 10.91
C LEU A 39 -1.20 1.12 11.60
N GLU A 40 -1.04 2.45 11.59
CA GLU A 40 -1.95 3.39 12.26
C GLU A 40 -3.03 3.91 11.31
N ASP A 41 -2.70 4.12 10.03
CA ASP A 41 -3.61 4.72 9.06
C ASP A 41 -3.24 4.33 7.62
N ARG A 42 -4.21 4.51 6.71
CA ARG A 42 -4.12 4.18 5.28
C ARG A 42 -4.94 5.17 4.44
N TRP A 43 -4.34 5.72 3.39
CA TRP A 43 -5.05 6.64 2.48
C TRP A 43 -4.99 6.17 1.04
N LEU A 44 -6.11 6.32 0.32
CA LEU A 44 -6.17 6.16 -1.12
C LEU A 44 -6.14 7.56 -1.72
N LEU A 45 -5.13 7.82 -2.55
CA LEU A 45 -4.92 9.10 -3.18
C LEU A 45 -5.15 8.98 -4.68
N LYS A 46 -5.78 10.02 -5.25
CA LYS A 46 -5.90 10.21 -6.69
C LYS A 46 -5.08 11.43 -7.10
N GLY A 47 -4.14 11.26 -8.01
CA GLY A 47 -3.31 12.34 -8.49
C GLY A 47 -4.13 13.31 -9.35
N ILE A 48 -4.04 14.60 -9.02
CA ILE A 48 -4.78 15.67 -9.72
C ILE A 48 -3.92 16.49 -10.68
N LYS A 49 -2.59 16.35 -10.60
CA LYS A 49 -1.61 17.10 -11.41
C LYS A 49 -0.28 16.35 -11.49
N GLY A 50 0.54 16.69 -12.50
CA GLY A 50 1.90 16.20 -12.65
C GLY A 50 1.98 14.78 -13.20
N HIS A 51 3.10 14.10 -12.96
CA HIS A 51 3.38 12.77 -13.53
C HIS A 51 2.37 11.68 -13.11
N ARG A 52 1.63 11.89 -12.01
CA ARG A 52 0.57 10.98 -11.53
C ARG A 52 -0.84 11.51 -11.76
N CYS A 53 -1.04 12.50 -12.63
CA CYS A 53 -2.38 13.01 -12.95
C CYS A 53 -3.29 11.87 -13.43
N GLY A 54 -4.44 11.68 -12.78
CA GLY A 54 -5.41 10.63 -13.07
C GLY A 54 -5.04 9.24 -12.54
N ARG A 55 -3.87 9.08 -11.90
CA ARG A 55 -3.38 7.80 -11.36
C ARG A 55 -3.50 7.74 -9.84
N TYR A 56 -3.29 6.56 -9.27
CA TYR A 56 -3.51 6.32 -7.85
C TYR A 56 -2.22 6.08 -7.07
N ALA A 57 -2.30 6.31 -5.76
CA ALA A 57 -1.34 5.85 -4.79
C ALA A 57 -2.05 5.41 -3.50
N ALA A 58 -1.51 4.41 -2.82
CA ALA A 58 -1.86 4.09 -1.45
C ALA A 58 -0.75 4.54 -0.50
N VAL A 59 -1.14 5.22 0.58
CA VAL A 59 -0.25 5.62 1.67
C VAL A 59 -0.49 4.71 2.85
N TRP A 60 0.59 4.16 3.41
CA TRP A 60 0.57 3.30 4.59
C TRP A 60 1.38 3.97 5.68
N ILE A 61 0.75 4.26 6.82
CA ILE A 61 1.36 5.03 7.90
C ILE A 61 1.59 4.10 9.08
N TYR A 62 2.85 3.79 9.36
CA TYR A 62 3.26 2.98 10.49
C TYR A 62 3.74 3.87 11.63
N ARG A 63 3.43 3.46 12.86
CA ARG A 63 3.80 4.15 14.10
C ARG A 63 5.30 4.42 14.20
N ASP A 64 6.11 3.44 13.84
CA ASP A 64 7.56 3.45 14.01
C ASP A 64 8.25 2.44 13.07
N ARG A 65 9.57 2.60 12.93
CA ARG A 65 10.42 1.72 12.13
C ARG A 65 10.42 0.27 12.61
N VAL A 66 10.38 0.04 13.92
CA VAL A 66 10.40 -1.31 14.50
C VAL A 66 9.18 -2.10 14.04
N SER A 67 8.00 -1.48 14.07
CA SER A 67 6.74 -2.09 13.65
C SER A 67 6.72 -2.33 12.13
N TRP A 68 7.27 -1.41 11.35
CA TRP A 68 7.42 -1.57 9.90
C TRP A 68 8.36 -2.73 9.55
N GLU A 69 9.55 -2.82 10.17
CA GLU A 69 10.51 -3.89 9.95
C GLU A 69 10.00 -5.26 10.42
N ALA A 70 9.10 -5.31 11.41
CA ALA A 70 8.44 -6.55 11.82
C ALA A 70 7.56 -7.16 10.73
N VAL A 71 7.12 -6.36 9.76
CA VAL A 71 6.34 -6.80 8.59
C VAL A 71 7.25 -7.05 7.39
N TRP A 72 8.13 -6.10 7.10
CA TRP A 72 8.86 -6.04 5.83
C TRP A 72 10.31 -6.50 5.92
N GLY A 73 10.83 -6.72 7.12
CA GLY A 73 12.26 -6.85 7.37
C GLY A 73 12.98 -5.49 7.36
N PRO A 74 14.27 -5.48 7.72
CA PRO A 74 15.09 -4.27 7.61
C PRO A 74 15.31 -3.88 6.13
N PRO A 75 15.55 -2.59 5.82
CA PRO A 75 15.67 -2.11 4.43
C PRO A 75 16.75 -2.81 3.58
N ASP A 76 17.82 -3.28 4.20
CA ASP A 76 18.93 -3.98 3.56
C ASP A 76 18.71 -5.50 3.42
N ARG A 77 17.69 -6.04 4.10
CA ARG A 77 17.34 -7.46 4.06
C ARG A 77 15.82 -7.62 4.21
N PRO A 78 15.04 -7.26 3.17
CA PRO A 78 13.60 -7.40 3.20
C PRO A 78 13.18 -8.86 3.31
N VAL A 79 11.99 -9.08 3.86
CA VAL A 79 11.34 -10.39 3.93
C VAL A 79 10.83 -10.77 2.54
N ASP A 80 11.05 -12.03 2.13
CA ASP A 80 10.45 -12.58 0.91
C ASP A 80 8.92 -12.60 1.03
N ARG A 81 8.21 -12.57 -0.11
CA ARG A 81 6.74 -12.73 -0.16
C ARG A 81 6.19 -13.92 0.64
N ARG A 82 6.95 -15.02 0.76
CA ARG A 82 6.60 -16.21 1.59
C ARG A 82 6.50 -15.91 3.08
N GLY A 83 7.11 -14.82 3.56
CA GLY A 83 7.07 -14.37 4.94
C GLY A 83 6.13 -13.18 5.17
N TYR A 84 5.40 -12.72 4.14
CA TYR A 84 4.42 -11.65 4.32
C TYR A 84 3.27 -12.10 5.23
N PRO A 85 2.68 -11.18 6.02
CA PRO A 85 1.50 -11.51 6.81
C PRO A 85 0.34 -11.98 5.91
N PRO A 86 -0.48 -12.96 6.35
CA PRO A 86 -1.62 -13.43 5.57
C PRO A 86 -2.59 -12.32 5.16
N GLU A 87 -2.80 -11.31 6.03
CA GLU A 87 -3.64 -10.16 5.70
C GLU A 87 -3.06 -9.28 4.59
N TRP A 88 -1.73 -9.21 4.49
CA TRP A 88 -1.10 -8.53 3.36
C TRP A 88 -1.26 -9.32 2.07
N ILE A 89 -1.08 -10.64 2.11
CA ILE A 89 -1.30 -11.50 0.93
C ILE A 89 -2.73 -11.36 0.43
N ALA A 90 -3.72 -11.37 1.34
CA ALA A 90 -5.12 -11.16 0.99
C ALA A 90 -5.38 -9.76 0.38
N TRP A 91 -4.67 -8.73 0.87
CA TRP A 91 -4.71 -7.41 0.27
C TRP A 91 -4.08 -7.39 -1.14
N GLU A 92 -2.95 -8.07 -1.36
CA GLU A 92 -2.32 -8.18 -2.66
C GLU A 92 -3.21 -8.91 -3.67
N GLU A 93 -3.80 -10.04 -3.28
CA GLU A 93 -4.76 -10.77 -4.13
C GLU A 93 -5.97 -9.91 -4.49
N PHE A 94 -6.50 -9.18 -3.50
CA PHE A 94 -7.61 -8.25 -3.71
C PHE A 94 -7.21 -7.11 -4.66
N ILE A 95 -6.10 -6.41 -4.43
CA ILE A 95 -5.72 -5.23 -5.23
C ILE A 95 -5.25 -5.64 -6.62
N GLY A 96 -4.62 -6.81 -6.76
CA GLY A 96 -4.05 -7.32 -8.01
C GLY A 96 -5.09 -7.52 -9.11
N GLN A 97 -6.37 -7.69 -8.77
CA GLN A 97 -7.44 -7.72 -9.77
C GLN A 97 -7.65 -6.37 -10.47
N PHE A 98 -7.17 -5.26 -9.91
CA PHE A 98 -7.33 -3.93 -10.48
C PHE A 98 -6.06 -3.42 -11.17
N LEU A 99 -4.90 -3.93 -10.78
CA LEU A 99 -3.62 -3.40 -11.25
C LEU A 99 -3.20 -3.95 -12.61
N ASP A 100 -2.42 -3.16 -13.34
CA ASP A 100 -1.81 -3.54 -14.64
C ASP A 100 -0.63 -4.53 -14.50
N ARG A 101 -0.20 -4.81 -13.27
CA ARG A 101 0.96 -5.65 -12.93
C ARG A 101 0.76 -6.34 -11.59
N ASP A 102 1.68 -7.25 -11.27
CA ASP A 102 1.74 -7.90 -9.96
C ASP A 102 1.90 -6.84 -8.84
N PRO A 103 1.08 -6.86 -7.78
CA PRO A 103 1.19 -5.96 -6.63
C PRO A 103 2.59 -5.91 -5.99
N ASP A 104 3.35 -7.01 -6.03
CA ASP A 104 4.71 -7.10 -5.47
C ASP A 104 5.77 -6.48 -6.41
N ARG A 105 5.36 -6.03 -7.61
CA ARG A 105 6.22 -5.39 -8.63
C ARG A 105 5.84 -3.94 -8.90
N ILE A 106 4.99 -3.34 -8.07
CA ILE A 106 4.66 -1.93 -8.18
C ILE A 106 5.87 -1.05 -7.81
N VAL A 107 5.81 0.21 -8.23
CA VAL A 107 6.74 1.21 -7.71
C VAL A 107 6.28 1.60 -6.32
N PHE A 108 7.21 1.60 -5.36
CA PHE A 108 6.94 2.08 -4.02
C PHE A 108 8.13 2.84 -3.46
N SER A 109 7.87 3.63 -2.42
CA SER A 109 8.90 4.33 -1.67
C SER A 109 8.52 4.39 -0.19
N VAL A 110 9.52 4.36 0.68
CA VAL A 110 9.34 4.36 2.13
C VAL A 110 10.12 5.53 2.71
N TYR A 111 9.46 6.30 3.58
CA TYR A 111 9.98 7.53 4.15
C TYR A 111 9.90 7.49 5.67
N GLU A 112 10.91 8.05 6.33
CA GLU A 112 10.84 8.39 7.74
C GLU A 112 10.39 9.85 7.88
N VAL A 113 9.42 10.10 8.78
CA VAL A 113 8.93 11.46 9.03
C VAL A 113 9.96 12.25 9.85
N CYS A 114 10.64 13.21 9.22
CA CYS A 114 11.50 14.17 9.90
C CYS A 114 10.68 15.38 10.35
N ARG A 115 10.60 15.62 11.66
CA ARG A 115 9.95 16.79 12.27
C ARG A 115 10.82 17.36 13.37
#